data_AF-D3AUW8-F1
#
_entry.id   AF-D3AUW8-F1
#
_cell.length_a   1.000
_cell.length_b   1.000
_cell.length_c   1.000
_cell.angle_alpha   90.00
_cell.angle_beta   90.00
_cell.angle_gamma   90.00
#
_symmetry.space_group_name_H-M   'P 1'
#
loop_
_entity.id
_entity.type
_entity.pdbx_description
1 polymer ?
#
loop_
_entity_poly.entity_id
_entity_poly.type
_entity_poly.pdbx_seq_one_letter_code
_entity_poly.pdbx_strand_id
1 'polypeptide(L)'
;LVTDVSPNCDCHSENDIPIIPNVGMFASFDPVALDMACVDAVNRQPVIAGSILEKHGSKHHDHFTDVHPDTNWKTAVEHGVKIGLGTKEYELITI
;
A
#
# COMPACT_ATOMS: atom_id res chain seq x y z
N LEU A 1 -4.69 1.74 10.21
CA LEU A 1 -4.26 3.12 9.88
C LEU A 1 -3.30 3.01 8.71
N VAL A 2 -3.40 3.89 7.72
CA VAL A 2 -2.45 4.01 6.63
C VAL A 2 -1.79 5.38 6.77
N THR A 3 -0.69 5.40 7.53
CA THR A 3 0.12 6.57 7.85
C THR A 3 1.58 6.16 7.75
N ASP A 4 2.46 7.14 7.54
CA ASP A 4 3.91 6.95 7.57
C ASP A 4 4.34 5.74 6.72
N VAL A 5 3.83 5.66 5.48
CA VAL A 5 4.16 4.56 4.56
C VAL A 5 5.63 4.71 4.17
N SER A 6 6.47 4.04 4.95
CA SER A 6 7.91 4.00 4.77
C SER A 6 8.29 3.21 3.51
N PRO A 7 9.36 3.59 2.82
CA PRO A 7 9.83 2.81 1.69
C PRO A 7 10.35 1.44 2.11
N ASN A 8 10.94 1.30 3.31
CA ASN A 8 11.46 0.04 3.83
C ASN A 8 10.74 -0.38 5.11
N CYS A 9 10.90 -1.65 5.49
CA CYS A 9 10.48 -2.13 6.80
C CYS A 9 11.24 -1.37 7.90
N ASP A 10 10.56 -1.04 9.00
CA ASP A 10 11.12 -0.24 10.10
C ASP A 10 12.37 -0.84 10.77
N CYS A 11 12.68 -2.11 10.48
CA CYS A 11 13.93 -2.73 10.91
C CYS A 11 15.17 -2.28 10.11
N HIS A 12 14.99 -1.63 8.96
CA HIS A 12 16.09 -1.11 8.13
C HIS A 12 16.56 0.25 8.63
N SER A 13 17.84 0.36 8.98
CA SER A 13 18.47 1.60 9.45
C SER A 13 18.49 2.72 8.41
N GLU A 14 18.42 2.35 7.14
CA GLU A 14 18.47 3.19 5.96
C GLU A 14 17.08 3.60 5.45
N ASN A 15 16.05 3.50 6.30
CA ASN A 15 14.71 3.97 5.94
C ASN A 15 14.71 5.48 5.65
N ASP A 16 13.90 5.90 4.69
CA ASP A 16 13.78 7.29 4.26
C ASP A 16 12.45 7.89 4.77
N ILE A 17 12.19 9.16 4.44
CA ILE A 17 10.89 9.79 4.66
C ILE A 17 9.75 8.99 3.99
N PRO A 18 8.51 9.09 4.50
CA PRO A 18 7.36 8.41 3.90
C PRO A 18 7.19 8.74 2.41
N ILE A 19 6.70 7.76 1.64
CA ILE A 19 6.54 7.90 0.18
C ILE A 19 5.23 8.60 -0.23
N ILE A 20 4.24 8.61 0.65
CA ILE A 20 2.90 9.21 0.47
C ILE A 20 2.38 9.82 1.79
N PRO A 21 1.49 10.83 1.74
CA PRO A 21 0.90 11.43 2.94
C PRO A 21 -0.04 10.48 3.68
N ASN A 22 -0.38 10.82 4.92
CA ASN A 22 -1.36 10.08 5.72
C ASN A 22 -2.72 9.98 4.99
N VAL A 23 -3.23 8.75 4.85
CA VAL A 23 -4.47 8.42 4.15
C VAL A 23 -5.66 8.28 5.11
N GLY A 24 -5.39 7.97 6.39
CA GLY A 24 -6.40 7.82 7.44
C GLY A 24 -6.59 6.39 7.94
N MET A 25 -7.83 6.07 8.34
CA MET A 25 -8.18 4.80 8.96
C MET A 25 -9.19 4.03 8.11
N PHE A 26 -8.92 2.74 7.92
CA PHE A 26 -9.82 1.79 7.27
C PHE A 26 -10.16 0.69 8.28
N ALA A 27 -11.38 0.16 8.19
CA ALA A 27 -11.84 -0.95 9.02
C ALA A 27 -12.80 -1.82 8.20
N SER A 28 -12.68 -3.14 8.37
CA SER A 28 -13.55 -4.14 7.76
C SER A 28 -13.47 -5.44 8.54
N PHE A 29 -14.51 -6.28 8.44
CA PHE A 29 -14.48 -7.67 8.89
C PHE A 29 -13.89 -8.63 7.85
N ASP A 30 -13.77 -8.18 6.60
CA ASP A 30 -13.06 -8.88 5.54
C ASP A 30 -11.63 -8.31 5.43
N PRO A 31 -10.59 -9.07 5.84
CA PRO A 31 -9.21 -8.58 5.82
C PRO A 31 -8.62 -8.45 4.41
N VAL A 32 -9.08 -9.24 3.44
CA VAL A 32 -8.59 -9.13 2.05
C VAL A 32 -9.16 -7.88 1.40
N ALA A 33 -10.45 -7.62 1.60
CA ALA A 33 -11.12 -6.40 1.15
C ALA A 33 -10.49 -5.16 1.82
N LEU A 34 -10.12 -5.26 3.11
CA LEU A 34 -9.44 -4.19 3.84
C LEU A 34 -8.08 -3.85 3.21
N ASP A 35 -7.25 -4.86 2.95
CA ASP A 35 -5.94 -4.66 2.33
C ASP A 35 -6.06 -4.08 0.93
N MET A 36 -7.02 -4.56 0.12
CA MET A 36 -7.30 -4.02 -1.20
C MET A 36 -7.69 -2.53 -1.15
N ALA A 37 -8.59 -2.15 -0.24
CA ALA A 37 -8.97 -0.75 -0.06
C ALA A 37 -7.79 0.13 0.37
N CYS A 38 -6.92 -0.37 1.26
CA CYS A 38 -5.71 0.35 1.68
C CYS A 38 -4.74 0.56 0.51
N VAL A 39 -4.46 -0.48 -0.27
CA VAL A 39 -3.53 -0.42 -1.40
C VAL A 39 -4.04 0.52 -2.50
N ASP A 40 -5.32 0.45 -2.84
CA ASP A 40 -5.91 1.37 -3.80
C ASP A 40 -5.83 2.82 -3.33
N ALA A 41 -6.06 3.07 -2.03
CA ALA A 41 -5.98 4.41 -1.46
C ALA A 41 -4.54 4.95 -1.45
N VAL A 42 -3.53 4.09 -1.19
CA VAL A 42 -2.11 4.44 -1.27
C VAL A 42 -1.70 4.81 -2.70
N ASN A 43 -2.10 4.02 -3.69
CA ASN A 43 -1.77 4.28 -5.09
C ASN A 43 -2.47 5.54 -5.66
N ARG A 44 -3.52 6.04 -5.00
CA ARG A 44 -4.19 7.30 -5.36
C ARG A 44 -3.57 8.54 -4.72
N GLN A 45 -2.65 8.38 -3.76
CA GLN A 45 -2.04 9.52 -3.10
C GLN A 45 -1.00 10.22 -3.98
N PRO A 46 -0.76 11.52 -3.76
CA PRO A 46 0.43 12.16 -4.33
C PRO A 46 1.69 11.60 -3.67
N VAL A 47 2.77 11.55 -4.44
CA VAL A 47 4.10 11.19 -3.93
C VAL A 47 4.66 12.35 -3.09
N ILE A 48 5.27 12.05 -1.95
CA ILE A 48 5.95 13.05 -1.11
C ILE A 48 7.25 13.51 -1.78
N ALA A 49 7.43 14.83 -1.86
CA ALA A 49 8.64 15.44 -2.41
C ALA A 49 9.90 15.05 -1.61
N GLY A 50 10.97 14.72 -2.30
CA GLY A 50 12.23 14.25 -1.72
C GLY A 50 12.24 12.77 -1.33
N SER A 51 11.11 12.07 -1.39
CA SER A 51 11.04 10.63 -1.08
C SER A 51 11.76 9.80 -2.15
N ILE A 52 12.12 8.56 -1.81
CA ILE A 52 12.72 7.64 -2.77
C ILE A 52 11.81 7.38 -3.99
N LEU A 53 10.48 7.37 -3.78
CA LEU A 53 9.51 7.18 -4.85
C LEU A 53 9.53 8.34 -5.86
N GLU A 54 9.69 9.59 -5.40
CA GLU A 54 9.88 10.73 -6.31
C GLU A 54 11.16 10.57 -7.14
N LYS A 55 12.25 10.13 -6.51
CA LYS A 55 13.57 9.96 -7.17
C LYS A 55 13.56 8.82 -8.19
N HIS A 56 12.86 7.72 -7.90
CA HIS A 56 12.76 6.55 -8.80
C HIS A 56 11.75 6.77 -9.94
N GLY A 57 10.76 7.64 -9.70
CA GLY A 57 9.65 7.90 -10.60
C GLY A 57 8.58 6.80 -10.57
N SER A 58 7.43 7.06 -11.20
CA SER A 58 6.36 6.06 -11.31
C SER A 58 6.29 5.48 -12.73
N LYS A 59 6.69 4.22 -12.86
CA LYS A 59 6.69 3.48 -14.13
C LYS A 59 5.59 2.43 -14.18
N HIS A 60 5.27 1.85 -13.04
CA HIS A 60 4.32 0.75 -12.92
C HIS A 60 2.92 1.21 -12.54
N HIS A 61 2.73 2.51 -12.23
CA HIS A 61 1.50 3.06 -11.66
C HIS A 61 1.09 2.32 -10.37
N ASP A 62 2.09 1.85 -9.63
CA ASP A 62 1.97 1.09 -8.39
C ASP A 62 3.16 1.50 -7.52
N HIS A 63 2.88 2.32 -6.51
CA HIS A 63 3.90 2.91 -5.64
C HIS A 63 4.76 1.84 -4.96
N PHE A 64 4.18 0.70 -4.58
CA PHE A 64 4.92 -0.38 -3.95
C PHE A 64 5.89 -1.05 -4.92
N THR A 65 5.43 -1.27 -6.16
CA THR A 65 6.27 -1.86 -7.22
C THR A 65 7.37 -0.90 -7.67
N ASP A 66 7.07 0.40 -7.75
CA ASP A 66 8.04 1.43 -8.13
C ASP A 66 9.15 1.61 -7.06
N VAL A 67 8.87 1.37 -5.78
CA VAL A 67 9.88 1.35 -4.70
C VAL A 67 10.63 0.02 -4.64
N HIS A 68 9.92 -1.11 -4.70
CA HIS A 68 10.48 -2.47 -4.58
C HIS A 68 10.08 -3.38 -5.75
N PRO A 69 10.69 -3.20 -6.93
CA PRO A 69 10.29 -3.94 -8.15
C PRO A 69 10.54 -5.44 -8.09
N ASP A 70 11.43 -5.89 -7.20
CA ASP A 70 11.75 -7.30 -6.98
C ASP A 70 10.78 -8.00 -6.01
N THR A 71 9.75 -7.28 -5.52
CA THR A 71 8.72 -7.81 -4.62
C THR A 71 7.34 -7.83 -5.28
N ASN A 72 6.43 -8.64 -4.76
CA ASN A 72 5.06 -8.71 -5.27
C ASN A 72 4.03 -8.79 -4.13
N TRP A 73 3.48 -7.64 -3.75
CA TRP A 73 2.47 -7.53 -2.69
C TRP A 73 1.17 -8.29 -3.05
N LYS A 74 0.84 -8.45 -4.35
CA LYS A 74 -0.40 -9.09 -4.81
C LYS A 74 -0.47 -10.57 -4.44
N THR A 75 0.68 -11.23 -4.25
CA THR A 75 0.75 -12.64 -3.85
C THR A 75 0.05 -12.89 -2.50
N ALA A 76 0.15 -11.97 -1.54
CA ALA A 76 -0.54 -12.10 -0.25
C ALA A 76 -2.06 -12.04 -0.41
N VAL A 77 -2.56 -11.08 -1.19
CA VAL A 77 -3.99 -10.94 -1.51
C VAL A 77 -4.52 -12.18 -2.23
N GLU A 78 -3.83 -12.61 -3.29
CA GLU A 78 -4.23 -13.80 -4.07
C GLU A 78 -4.29 -15.06 -3.23
N HIS A 79 -3.33 -15.24 -2.33
CA HIS A 79 -3.33 -16.36 -1.40
C HIS A 79 -4.47 -16.26 -0.40
N GLY A 80 -4.72 -15.08 0.17
CA GLY A 80 -5.84 -14.82 1.10
C GLY A 80 -7.19 -15.21 0.50
N VAL A 81 -7.45 -14.82 -0.75
CA VAL A 81 -8.66 -15.25 -1.48
C VAL A 81 -8.67 -16.77 -1.65
N LYS A 82 -7.55 -17.37 -2.08
CA LYS A 82 -7.46 -18.81 -2.35
C LYS A 82 -7.79 -19.68 -1.13
N ILE A 83 -7.44 -19.22 0.08
CA ILE A 83 -7.71 -19.96 1.32
C ILE A 83 -9.07 -19.59 1.95
N GLY A 84 -9.85 -18.71 1.33
CA GLY A 84 -11.16 -18.28 1.83
C GLY A 84 -11.09 -17.26 2.97
N LEU A 85 -10.02 -16.47 3.07
CA LEU A 85 -9.85 -15.45 4.10
C LEU A 85 -10.70 -14.19 3.84
N GLY A 86 -11.09 -13.95 2.58
CA GLY A 86 -11.86 -12.78 2.17
C GLY A 86 -11.94 -12.61 0.64
N THR A 87 -12.50 -11.50 0.19
CA THR A 87 -12.68 -11.16 -1.23
C THR A 87 -11.88 -9.93 -1.66
N LYS A 88 -11.61 -9.77 -2.95
CA LYS A 88 -10.92 -8.56 -3.46
C LYS A 88 -11.88 -7.38 -3.58
N GLU A 89 -13.16 -7.66 -3.73
CA GLU A 89 -14.23 -6.70 -3.89
C GLU A 89 -14.56 -6.04 -2.56
N TYR A 90 -14.76 -4.72 -2.60
CA TYR A 90 -15.14 -3.93 -1.44
C TYR A 90 -16.01 -2.74 -1.85
N GLU A 91 -16.79 -2.23 -0.91
CA GLU A 91 -17.50 -0.96 -1.02
C GLU A 91 -16.92 0.00 0.02
N LEU A 92 -16.55 1.21 -0.40
CA LEU A 92 -16.04 2.22 0.51
C LEU A 92 -17.20 3.03 1.10
N ILE A 93 -17.37 2.96 2.41
CA ILE A 93 -18.34 3.75 3.17
C ILE A 93 -17.57 4.77 4.01
N THR A 94 -17.78 6.06 3.76
CA THR A 94 -17.17 7.15 4.54
C THR A 94 -18.08 7.58 5.69
N ILE A 95 -17.49 7.80 6.86
CA ILE A 95 -18.15 8.26 8.10
C ILE A 95 -17.78 9.71 8.38
#